data_AF-A0A661N0J7-F1
#
_entry.id   AF-A0A661N0J7-F1
#
_cell.length_a   1.000
_cell.length_b   1.000
_cell.length_c   1.000
_cell.angle_alpha   90.00
_cell.angle_beta   90.00
_cell.angle_gamma   90.00
#
_symmetry.space_group_name_H-M   'P 1'
#
loop_
_entity.id
_entity.type
_entity.pdbx_description
1 polymer ?
#
loop_
_entity_poly.entity_id
_entity_poly.type
_entity_poly.pdbx_seq_one_letter_code
_entity_poly.pdbx_strand_id
1 'polypeptide(L)' 'MPIDVLSEPLRLRRGGVLPNRIAKAAMSEALGDGECAPTERLFRLYERLGKGGAGMLITGNVITDLGGR' A
#
# COMPACT_ATOMS: atom_id res chain seq x y z
N MET A 1 12.27 29.31 4.13
CA MET A 1 11.16 28.40 3.77
C MET A 1 11.27 27.16 4.62
N PRO A 2 10.19 26.66 5.23
CA PRO A 2 10.26 25.39 5.94
C PRO A 2 10.58 24.28 4.94
N ILE A 3 11.48 23.37 5.33
CA ILE A 3 11.77 22.16 4.57
C ILE A 3 10.58 21.23 4.77
N ASP A 4 9.87 20.90 3.70
CA ASP A 4 8.83 19.87 3.73
C ASP A 4 9.48 18.49 3.57
N VAL A 5 9.97 17.96 4.68
CA VAL A 5 10.65 16.66 4.75
C VAL A 5 9.79 15.54 4.14
N LEU A 6 8.46 15.66 4.17
CA LEU A 6 7.56 14.63 3.65
C LEU A 6 7.55 14.54 2.14
N SER A 7 7.74 15.64 1.41
CA SER A 7 7.77 15.64 -0.06
C SER A 7 9.12 15.26 -0.66
N GLU A 8 10.17 15.13 0.16
CA GLU A 8 11.49 14.73 -0.31
C GLU A 8 11.55 13.25 -0.75
N PRO A 9 12.29 12.93 -1.82
CA PRO A 9 12.55 11.55 -2.21
C PRO A 9 13.29 10.75 -1.14
N LEU A 10 12.95 9.47 -1.02
CA LEU A 10 13.61 8.54 -0.10
C LEU A 10 14.27 7.39 -0.88
N ARG A 11 15.61 7.30 -0.82
CA ARG A 11 16.36 6.15 -1.36
C ARG A 11 16.26 4.96 -0.41
N LEU A 12 15.76 3.84 -0.89
CA LEU A 12 15.73 2.58 -0.17
C LEU A 12 17.08 1.87 -0.26
N ARG A 13 17.44 1.12 0.78
CA ARG A 13 18.72 0.40 0.90
C ARG A 13 19.05 -0.51 -0.30
N ARG A 14 18.04 -1.05 -0.97
CA ARG A 14 18.18 -1.97 -2.11
C ARG A 14 17.95 -1.29 -3.48
N GLY A 15 17.98 0.03 -3.57
CA GLY A 15 18.08 0.77 -4.83
C GLY A 15 16.80 1.46 -5.33
N GLY A 16 15.62 1.09 -4.83
CA GLY A 16 14.37 1.81 -5.14
C GLY A 16 14.39 3.25 -4.59
N VAL A 17 13.68 4.16 -5.25
CA VAL A 17 13.51 5.55 -4.77
C VAL A 17 12.01 5.83 -4.66
N LEU A 18 11.55 6.16 -3.46
CA LEU A 18 10.19 6.66 -3.25
C LEU A 18 10.16 8.15 -3.59
N PRO A 19 9.14 8.64 -4.31
CA PRO A 19 9.06 10.05 -4.71
C PRO A 19 8.78 10.99 -3.54
N ASN A 20 8.28 10.46 -2.42
CA ASN A 20 8.01 11.18 -1.18
C ASN A 20 8.04 10.18 0.00
N ARG A 21 7.92 10.69 1.23
CA ARG A 21 7.98 9.90 2.48
C ARG A 21 6.60 9.54 3.03
N ILE A 22 5.55 9.62 2.19
CA ILE A 22 4.18 9.27 2.58
C ILE A 22 3.93 7.82 2.16
N ALA A 23 3.54 6.99 3.13
CA ALA A 23 3.19 5.61 2.90
C ALA A 23 1.81 5.29 3.50
N LYS A 24 1.01 4.51 2.77
CA LYS A 24 -0.17 3.85 3.34
C LYS A 24 0.28 2.60 4.08
N ALA A 25 -0.05 2.51 5.36
CA ALA A 25 0.26 1.36 6.22
C ALA A 25 -0.52 0.09 5.79
N ALA A 26 -0.10 -1.08 6.26
CA ALA A 26 -0.89 -2.30 6.12
C ALA A 26 -2.21 -2.13 6.89
N MET A 27 -3.36 -2.37 6.24
CA MET A 27 -4.70 -2.23 6.83
C MET A 27 -5.52 -3.46 6.47
N SER A 28 -6.49 -3.87 7.29
CA SER A 28 -7.49 -4.85 6.85
C SER A 28 -8.62 -4.11 6.15
N GLU A 29 -8.69 -4.19 4.82
CA GLU A 29 -9.69 -3.44 4.05
C GLU A 29 -11.10 -4.07 4.10
N ALA A 30 -11.24 -5.30 4.60
CA ALA A 30 -12.51 -6.05 4.66
C ALA A 30 -13.26 -6.12 3.30
N LEU A 31 -12.50 -6.22 2.20
CA LEU A 31 -12.99 -6.32 0.82
C LEU A 31 -12.60 -7.65 0.15
N GLY A 32 -12.08 -8.62 0.90
CA GLY A 32 -11.95 -9.99 0.42
C GLY A 32 -13.30 -10.70 0.38
N ASP A 33 -13.39 -11.83 -0.32
CA ASP A 33 -14.56 -12.70 -0.27
C ASP A 33 -14.49 -13.71 0.89
N GLY A 34 -15.46 -14.63 0.95
CA GLY A 34 -15.56 -15.64 2.00
C GLY A 34 -14.42 -16.68 2.00
N GLU A 35 -13.62 -16.74 0.93
CA GLU A 35 -12.44 -17.59 0.81
C GLU A 35 -11.14 -16.79 1.03
N CYS A 36 -11.26 -15.56 1.54
CA CYS A 36 -10.16 -14.61 1.72
C CYS A 36 -9.47 -14.20 0.41
N ALA A 37 -10.10 -14.42 -0.75
CA ALA A 37 -9.55 -14.01 -2.03
C ALA A 37 -9.79 -12.51 -2.29
N PRO A 38 -8.88 -11.83 -3.02
CA PRO A 38 -9.08 -10.44 -3.39
C PRO A 38 -10.26 -10.30 -4.35
N THR A 39 -11.14 -9.33 -4.08
CA THR A 39 -12.24 -8.99 -4.99
C THR A 39 -11.89 -7.81 -5.88
N GLU A 40 -12.68 -7.61 -6.95
CA GLU A 40 -12.58 -6.44 -7.81
C GLU A 40 -12.71 -5.09 -7.05
N ARG A 41 -13.41 -5.07 -5.91
CA ARG A 41 -13.49 -3.87 -5.06
C ARG A 41 -12.13 -3.53 -4.44
N LEU A 42 -11.35 -4.54 -4.07
CA LEU A 42 -10.00 -4.36 -3.54
C LEU A 42 -9.06 -3.84 -4.63
N PHE A 43 -9.14 -4.36 -5.86
CA PHE A 43 -8.36 -3.85 -6.98
C PHE A 43 -8.65 -2.38 -7.28
N ARG A 44 -9.94 -2.00 -7.38
CA ARG A 44 -10.32 -0.60 -7.56
C ARG A 44 -9.86 0.31 -6.42
N LEU A 45 -9.84 -0.18 -5.18
CA LEU A 45 -9.31 0.57 -4.04
C LEU A 45 -7.81 0.84 -4.22
N TYR A 46 -7.01 -0.19 -4.49
CA TYR A 46 -5.56 -0.03 -4.67
C TYR A 46 -5.22 0.79 -5.92
N GLU A 47 -6.02 0.71 -6.99
CA GLU A 47 -5.88 1.58 -8.15
C GLU A 47 -6.09 3.06 -7.79
N ARG A 48 -7.14 3.37 -7.03
CA ARG A 48 -7.42 4.74 -6.56
C ARG A 48 -6.34 5.26 -5.62
N LEU A 49 -5.88 4.43 -4.69
CA LEU A 49 -4.78 4.79 -3.79
C LEU A 49 -3.47 5.00 -4.57
N GLY A 50 -3.21 4.19 -5.61
CA GLY A 50 -2.04 4.33 -6.48
C GLY A 50 -2.02 5.67 -7.23
N LYS A 51 -3.19 6.17 -7.61
CA LYS A 51 -3.35 7.51 -8.21
C LYS A 51 -3.30 8.65 -7.17
N GLY A 52 -3.30 8.34 -5.88
CA GLY A 52 -3.37 9.31 -4.77
C GLY A 52 -2.04 9.97 -4.39
N GLY A 53 -0.93 9.59 -5.01
CA GLY A 53 0.36 10.28 -4.86
C GLY A 53 1.20 9.88 -3.64
N ALA A 54 0.78 8.90 -2.85
CA ALA A 54 1.64 8.30 -1.83
C ALA A 54 2.84 7.59 -2.50
N GLY A 55 4.03 7.75 -1.92
CA GLY A 55 5.25 7.14 -2.44
C GLY A 55 5.27 5.62 -2.29
N MET A 56 4.50 5.06 -1.35
CA MET A 56 4.41 3.63 -1.12
C MET A 56 3.02 3.23 -0.60
N LEU A 57 2.51 2.08 -1.06
CA LEU A 57 1.31 1.44 -0.53
C LEU A 57 1.67 0.06 -0.03
N ILE A 58 1.35 -0.25 1.22
CA ILE A 58 1.56 -1.57 1.80
C ILE A 58 0.21 -2.29 1.82
N THR A 59 0.17 -3.51 1.28
CA THR A 59 -1.06 -4.32 1.29
C THR A 59 -1.48 -4.66 2.72
N GLY A 60 -2.76 -4.97 2.91
CA GLY A 60 -3.25 -5.61 4.12
C GLY A 60 -2.68 -7.01 4.33
N ASN A 61 -3.26 -7.73 5.30
CA ASN A 61 -2.96 -9.14 5.47
C ASN A 61 -3.32 -9.90 4.19
N VAL A 62 -2.36 -10.63 3.63
CA VAL A 62 -2.57 -11.47 2.45
C VAL A 62 -2.47 -12.91 2.89
N ILE A 63 -3.57 -13.65 2.75
CA ILE A 63 -3.60 -15.07 3.07
C ILE A 63 -2.79 -15.83 2.02
N THR A 64 -1.74 -16.52 2.48
CA THR A 64 -0.86 -17.33 1.63
C THR A 64 -1.15 -18.82 1.73
N ASP A 65 -1.85 -19.23 2.80
CA ASP A 65 -2.38 -20.58 3.01
C ASP A 65 -3.71 -20.50 3.77
N LEU A 66 -4.69 -21.32 3.38
CA LEU A 66 -6.03 -21.32 3.98
C LEU A 66 -6.04 -21.82 5.44
N GLY A 67 -4.99 -22.50 5.90
CA GLY A 67 -4.82 -22.85 7.31
C GLY A 67 -4.39 -21.67 8.19
N GLY A 68 -3.88 -20.59 7.58
CA GLY A 68 -3.39 -19.39 8.27
C GLY A 68 -4.33 -18.18 8.20
N ARG A 69 -5.61 -18.40 7.88
CA ARG A 69 -6.66 -17.37 7.83
C ARG A 69 -7.08 -16.86 9.21
#